data_AF-A0A518HSU9-F1
#
_entry.id   AF-A0A518HSU9-F1
#
_cell.length_a   1.000
_cell.length_b   1.000
_cell.length_c   1.000
_cell.angle_alpha   90.00
_cell.angle_beta   90.00
_cell.angle_gamma   90.00
#
_symmetry.space_group_name_H-M   'P 1'
#
loop_
_entity.id
_entity.type
_entity.pdbx_description
1 polymer ?
#
loop_
_entity_poly.entity_id
_entity_poly.type
_entity_poly.pdbx_seq_one_letter_code
_entity_poly.pdbx_strand_id
1 'polypeptide(L)'
;MSQIESEFKEPGFEPGTGAVLRGRLKFVVTKRREVGMAKFVIIGVVILVAASIGIFQYLHIRTNRAQKEPGFREFVKDPNLWNEMIAESEDAGVFAEAAESWDSDQITQQIKRYVFGSETTRELWALGRQLKELSPRTNDALLAILKDESLNEKLSALQQGDLFEEAPIMRVCELFDGNLPAEAIALLTPALSHPSDQIRKECGLAIAESGWAEALPAIKQSLADDDEYVRSYALIGMTRAIEANKLSAEIRSGVLPDLENLVASGRNVEDAARLFAQLDAARAESYLLSDAVLDPKKNSLHEILRVIGQFDFSIDRETVKSLVTTYAGREMEYPNTYALGETLALLGRFKVAEDTALLKEYCSHSEDRVSDGAARGLLASHDLRGFQDRIWQKEESGGWESLNREQQMYLAVFWLDAEVNNGGHSQYFFNSAGANWQLALDGLEAMGFKQRLEIFEGVLKLFGDQKPFRDRGKRQDQLASVYTKHEGAFDKFDSQYYKAKESVEVFSTRFVIENADKFK
;
A
#
# COMPACT_ATOMS: atom_id res chain seq x y z
N MET A 1 -10.82 -10.25 -60.34
CA MET A 1 -10.42 -11.57 -60.87
C MET A 1 -9.55 -12.21 -59.81
N SER A 2 -9.82 -13.33 -59.18
CA SER A 2 -10.95 -14.28 -59.10
C SER A 2 -10.29 -15.55 -58.57
N GLN A 3 -10.74 -16.04 -57.41
CA GLN A 3 -10.74 -17.46 -57.00
C GLN A 3 -9.35 -18.13 -56.86
N ILE A 4 -9.08 -18.91 -55.82
CA ILE A 4 -9.81 -20.12 -55.43
C ILE A 4 -9.67 -20.33 -53.91
N GLU A 5 -10.80 -20.34 -53.21
CA GLU A 5 -11.06 -21.05 -51.95
C GLU A 5 -12.29 -21.94 -52.19
N SER A 6 -12.13 -23.25 -52.07
CA SER A 6 -13.12 -24.29 -51.74
C SER A 6 -12.28 -25.57 -51.48
N GLU A 7 -12.52 -26.44 -50.52
CA GLU A 7 -13.79 -27.05 -50.08
C GLU A 7 -13.53 -27.76 -48.72
N PHE A 8 -14.28 -27.50 -47.63
CA PHE A 8 -15.63 -28.02 -47.26
C PHE A 8 -15.57 -29.14 -46.20
N LYS A 9 -16.21 -28.92 -45.03
CA LYS A 9 -17.46 -29.59 -44.61
C LYS A 9 -17.80 -29.33 -43.13
N GLU A 10 -18.87 -28.57 -42.90
CA GLU A 10 -19.83 -28.86 -41.81
C GLU A 10 -20.87 -29.88 -42.32
N PRO A 11 -21.66 -30.55 -41.45
CA PRO A 11 -22.96 -29.99 -40.99
C PRO A 11 -23.34 -30.41 -39.54
N GLY A 12 -24.23 -29.78 -38.76
CA GLY A 12 -25.10 -28.61 -38.90
C GLY A 12 -26.10 -28.52 -37.73
N PHE A 13 -26.78 -27.36 -37.61
CA PHE A 13 -28.12 -27.09 -37.02
C PHE A 13 -28.31 -27.19 -35.48
N GLU A 14 -28.98 -26.28 -34.76
CA GLU A 14 -29.80 -25.08 -35.06
C GLU A 14 -29.86 -24.16 -33.79
N PRO A 15 -30.16 -22.84 -33.89
CA PRO A 15 -30.12 -21.90 -32.76
C PRO A 15 -31.50 -21.72 -32.09
N GLY A 16 -31.54 -21.89 -30.77
CA GLY A 16 -32.72 -21.64 -29.93
C GLY A 16 -32.41 -20.71 -28.76
N THR A 17 -32.90 -19.47 -28.86
CA THR A 17 -33.37 -18.59 -27.78
C THR A 17 -32.62 -18.58 -26.44
N GLY A 18 -31.77 -17.57 -26.24
CA GLY A 18 -31.30 -17.14 -24.92
C GLY A 18 -30.93 -15.66 -24.96
N ALA A 19 -31.82 -14.82 -24.46
CA ALA A 19 -31.62 -13.38 -24.36
C ALA A 19 -30.50 -13.05 -23.37
N VAL A 20 -29.53 -12.27 -23.87
CA VAL A 20 -28.88 -11.11 -23.25
C VAL A 20 -28.71 -11.12 -21.72
N LEU A 21 -27.46 -11.18 -21.26
CA LEU A 21 -26.91 -10.26 -20.24
C LEU A 21 -25.39 -10.16 -20.44
N ARG A 22 -24.96 -9.26 -21.35
CA ARG A 22 -23.58 -8.77 -21.39
C ARG A 22 -23.39 -7.79 -20.24
N GLY A 23 -22.91 -8.28 -19.10
CA GLY A 23 -22.35 -7.44 -18.03
C GLY A 23 -21.02 -6.83 -18.47
N ARG A 24 -21.09 -5.73 -19.23
CA ARG A 24 -19.95 -4.83 -19.42
C ARG A 24 -19.74 -4.09 -18.08
N LEU A 25 -18.62 -4.35 -17.39
CA LEU A 25 -18.08 -3.39 -16.42
C LEU A 25 -17.89 -2.05 -17.15
N LYS A 26 -18.85 -1.13 -16.97
CA LYS A 26 -18.68 0.26 -17.34
C LYS A 26 -17.93 0.93 -16.20
N PHE A 27 -16.62 1.08 -16.35
CA PHE A 27 -15.89 2.12 -15.63
C PHE A 27 -16.48 3.47 -16.05
N VAL A 28 -17.23 4.10 -15.14
CA VAL A 28 -17.69 5.46 -15.29
C VAL A 28 -16.49 6.37 -15.08
N VAL A 29 -15.84 6.74 -16.18
CA VAL A 29 -14.81 7.79 -16.22
C VAL A 29 -15.49 9.13 -15.90
N THR A 30 -15.50 9.50 -14.62
CA THR A 30 -15.75 10.88 -14.22
C THR A 30 -14.45 11.65 -14.35
N LYS A 31 -14.44 12.60 -15.30
CA LYS A 31 -13.38 13.58 -15.53
C LYS A 31 -13.17 14.39 -14.24
N ARG A 32 -12.19 14.02 -13.41
CA ARG A 32 -11.81 14.75 -12.19
C ARG A 32 -10.43 15.38 -12.36
N ARG A 33 -10.35 16.66 -12.00
CA ARG A 33 -9.16 17.50 -12.00
C ARG A 33 -8.10 16.95 -11.04
N GLU A 34 -6.85 17.22 -11.43
CA GLU A 34 -5.58 16.94 -10.78
C GLU A 34 -5.61 17.02 -9.24
N VAL A 35 -5.41 15.87 -8.58
CA VAL A 35 -4.73 15.76 -7.28
C VAL A 35 -3.85 14.51 -7.38
N GLY A 36 -2.77 14.63 -8.16
CA GLY A 36 -1.79 13.58 -8.39
C GLY A 36 -0.61 13.74 -7.45
N MET A 37 -0.58 12.94 -6.38
CA MET A 37 0.63 12.48 -5.68
C MET A 37 0.26 11.61 -4.46
N ALA A 38 -0.87 11.87 -3.81
CA ALA A 38 -1.27 11.16 -2.58
C ALA A 38 -1.79 9.74 -2.85
N LYS A 39 -2.57 9.53 -3.92
CA LYS A 39 -3.18 8.22 -4.22
C LYS A 39 -2.19 7.14 -4.66
N PHE A 40 -1.02 7.52 -5.17
CA PHE A 40 -0.13 6.57 -5.85
C PHE A 40 0.99 6.04 -4.96
N VAL A 41 1.46 6.84 -3.99
CA VAL A 41 2.20 6.30 -2.85
C VAL A 41 1.30 5.31 -2.08
N ILE A 42 0.00 5.61 -1.97
CA ILE A 42 -0.98 4.71 -1.36
C ILE A 42 -1.19 3.44 -2.18
N ILE A 43 -1.17 3.42 -3.51
CA ILE A 43 -1.31 2.14 -4.27
C ILE A 43 -0.07 1.26 -4.16
N GLY A 44 1.14 1.84 -4.22
CA GLY A 44 2.39 1.11 -3.99
C GLY A 44 2.51 0.60 -2.54
N VAL A 45 2.09 1.42 -1.57
CA VAL A 45 2.01 1.06 -0.16
C VAL A 45 0.84 0.12 0.13
N VAL A 46 -0.29 0.16 -0.58
CA VAL A 46 -1.44 -0.75 -0.40
C VAL A 46 -1.12 -2.14 -0.94
N ILE A 47 -0.32 -2.26 -2.01
CA ILE A 47 0.21 -3.55 -2.46
C ILE A 47 1.26 -4.07 -1.46
N LEU A 48 2.13 -3.21 -0.92
CA LEU A 48 3.09 -3.57 0.13
C LEU A 48 2.43 -3.85 1.49
N VAL A 49 1.30 -3.22 1.81
CA VAL A 49 0.50 -3.40 3.04
C VAL A 49 -0.37 -4.64 2.95
N ALA A 50 -0.99 -4.92 1.80
CA ALA A 50 -1.68 -6.19 1.56
C ALA A 50 -0.69 -7.37 1.63
N ALA A 51 0.53 -7.19 1.13
CA ALA A 51 1.60 -8.16 1.24
C ALA A 51 2.18 -8.28 2.67
N SER A 52 2.35 -7.17 3.40
CA SER A 52 2.82 -7.21 4.79
C SER A 52 1.76 -7.66 5.79
N ILE A 53 0.47 -7.55 5.50
CA ILE A 53 -0.60 -8.23 6.26
C ILE A 53 -0.49 -9.75 6.07
N GLY A 54 -0.21 -10.24 4.86
CA GLY A 54 0.06 -11.65 4.60
C GLY A 54 1.35 -12.18 5.25
N ILE A 55 2.39 -11.34 5.37
CA ILE A 55 3.68 -11.71 5.97
C ILE A 55 3.69 -11.57 7.49
N PHE A 56 2.89 -10.66 8.06
CA PHE A 56 2.72 -10.57 9.52
C PHE A 56 1.91 -11.76 10.05
N GLN A 57 0.96 -12.28 9.26
CA GLN A 57 0.32 -13.59 9.50
C GLN A 57 1.32 -14.77 9.41
N TYR A 58 2.41 -14.62 8.66
CA TYR A 58 3.42 -15.67 8.44
C TYR A 58 4.47 -15.79 9.58
N LEU A 59 4.77 -14.71 10.32
CA LEU A 59 5.89 -14.71 11.27
C LEU A 59 5.54 -15.10 12.72
N HIS A 60 4.28 -15.29 13.09
CA HIS A 60 3.90 -15.62 14.49
C HIS A 60 3.34 -17.04 14.73
N ILE A 61 3.38 -17.93 13.72
CA ILE A 61 2.99 -19.34 13.88
C ILE A 61 4.13 -20.11 14.58
N ARG A 62 4.34 -19.81 15.87
CA ARG A 62 5.18 -20.64 16.72
C ARG A 62 4.62 -20.92 18.10
N THR A 63 3.30 -20.91 18.30
CA THR A 63 2.66 -21.63 19.41
C THR A 63 1.15 -21.77 19.20
N ASN A 64 0.70 -22.88 18.61
CA ASN A 64 -0.32 -23.78 19.15
C ASN A 64 -0.98 -24.63 18.05
N ARG A 65 -1.31 -25.86 18.43
CA ARG A 65 -1.92 -26.90 17.58
C ARG A 65 -3.39 -26.59 17.30
N ALA A 66 -3.68 -26.11 16.11
CA ALA A 66 -4.90 -26.35 15.33
C ALA A 66 -4.45 -26.50 13.86
N GLN A 67 -5.20 -27.22 13.01
CA GLN A 67 -4.78 -27.63 11.66
C GLN A 67 -3.95 -26.56 10.94
N LYS A 68 -2.68 -26.90 10.63
CA LYS A 68 -1.79 -26.00 9.89
C LYS A 68 -2.34 -25.85 8.47
N GLU A 69 -2.95 -24.72 8.19
CA GLU A 69 -3.15 -24.29 6.82
C GLU A 69 -1.78 -24.19 6.10
N PRO A 70 -1.75 -24.46 4.79
CA PRO A 70 -0.52 -24.40 4.01
C PRO A 70 0.05 -22.97 4.00
N GLY A 71 1.35 -22.83 4.28
CA GLY A 71 2.07 -21.58 4.06
C GLY A 71 2.42 -21.36 2.59
N PHE A 72 3.02 -20.21 2.28
CA PHE A 72 3.40 -19.88 0.90
C PHE A 72 4.27 -20.95 0.22
N ARG A 73 5.19 -21.56 0.96
CA ARG A 73 6.05 -22.64 0.43
C ARG A 73 5.26 -23.89 0.07
N GLU A 74 4.23 -24.22 0.84
CA GLU A 74 3.31 -25.29 0.51
C GLU A 74 2.51 -24.96 -0.77
N PHE A 75 2.02 -23.73 -0.95
CA PHE A 75 1.39 -23.30 -2.20
C PHE A 75 2.33 -23.36 -3.40
N VAL A 76 3.61 -23.04 -3.23
CA VAL A 76 4.62 -23.17 -4.28
C VAL A 76 4.85 -24.64 -4.66
N LYS A 77 4.83 -25.55 -3.68
CA LYS A 77 5.05 -27.00 -3.90
C LYS A 77 3.80 -27.70 -4.46
N ASP A 78 2.62 -27.20 -4.17
CA ASP A 78 1.35 -27.70 -4.69
C ASP A 78 0.43 -26.53 -5.10
N PRO A 79 0.50 -26.09 -6.36
CA PRO A 79 -0.34 -25.01 -6.87
C PRO A 79 -1.85 -25.30 -6.83
N ASN A 80 -2.28 -26.57 -6.65
CA ASN A 80 -3.71 -26.88 -6.54
C ASN A 80 -4.31 -26.29 -5.27
N LEU A 81 -3.55 -26.25 -4.17
CA LEU A 81 -3.98 -25.61 -2.92
C LEU A 81 -4.36 -24.14 -3.14
N TRP A 82 -3.64 -23.46 -4.04
CA TRP A 82 -3.91 -22.06 -4.39
C TRP A 82 -5.18 -21.94 -5.23
N ASN A 83 -5.39 -22.86 -6.17
CA ASN A 83 -6.60 -22.89 -6.99
C ASN A 83 -7.84 -23.19 -6.14
N GLU A 84 -7.73 -24.10 -5.16
CA GLU A 84 -8.79 -24.39 -4.18
C GLU A 84 -9.12 -23.14 -3.35
N MET A 85 -8.11 -22.45 -2.82
CA MET A 85 -8.28 -21.21 -2.06
C MET A 85 -8.93 -20.10 -2.91
N ILE A 86 -8.54 -19.95 -4.18
CA ILE A 86 -9.19 -19.00 -5.09
C ILE A 86 -10.65 -19.39 -5.34
N ALA A 87 -10.95 -20.67 -5.57
CA ALA A 87 -12.31 -21.13 -5.79
C ALA A 87 -13.22 -20.84 -4.58
N GLU A 88 -12.71 -21.06 -3.35
CA GLU A 88 -13.42 -20.67 -2.12
C GLU A 88 -13.66 -19.15 -2.04
N SER A 89 -12.73 -18.33 -2.55
CA SER A 89 -12.87 -16.87 -2.61
C SER A 89 -13.86 -16.40 -3.68
N GLU A 90 -13.90 -17.06 -4.84
CA GLU A 90 -14.87 -16.79 -5.92
C GLU A 90 -16.30 -17.18 -5.49
N ASP A 91 -16.45 -18.30 -4.76
CA ASP A 91 -17.72 -18.68 -4.15
C ASP A 91 -18.21 -17.60 -3.18
N ALA A 92 -17.33 -17.00 -2.37
CA ALA A 92 -17.69 -15.87 -1.50
C ALA A 92 -18.21 -14.64 -2.28
N GLY A 93 -17.70 -14.38 -3.50
CA GLY A 93 -18.23 -13.34 -4.40
C GLY A 93 -19.63 -13.65 -4.93
N VAL A 94 -19.91 -14.92 -5.25
CA VAL A 94 -21.26 -15.39 -5.63
C VAL A 94 -22.23 -15.30 -4.44
N PHE A 95 -21.76 -15.53 -3.22
CA PHE A 95 -22.57 -15.37 -2.01
C PHE A 95 -22.86 -13.89 -1.68
N ALA A 96 -22.04 -12.93 -2.11
CA ALA A 96 -22.33 -11.50 -1.94
C ALA A 96 -23.51 -11.02 -2.78
N GLU A 97 -23.65 -11.50 -4.03
CA GLU A 97 -24.84 -11.23 -4.86
C GLU A 97 -26.13 -11.77 -4.22
N ALA A 98 -26.05 -12.91 -3.52
CA ALA A 98 -27.19 -13.45 -2.77
C ALA A 98 -27.57 -12.56 -1.58
N ALA A 99 -26.61 -11.90 -0.93
CA ALA A 99 -26.84 -11.00 0.19
C ALA A 99 -27.56 -9.71 -0.21
N GLU A 100 -27.42 -9.25 -1.46
CA GLU A 100 -28.19 -8.09 -1.96
C GLU A 100 -29.70 -8.28 -1.81
N SER A 101 -30.18 -9.53 -1.93
CA SER A 101 -31.59 -9.89 -1.82
C SER A 101 -32.12 -9.96 -0.38
N TRP A 102 -31.27 -9.85 0.63
CA TRP A 102 -31.69 -9.96 2.03
C TRP A 102 -32.62 -8.80 2.44
N ASP A 103 -33.68 -9.13 3.17
CA ASP A 103 -34.54 -8.14 3.82
C ASP A 103 -33.92 -7.60 5.13
N SER A 104 -34.57 -6.60 5.73
CA SER A 104 -34.07 -5.93 6.93
C SER A 104 -33.95 -6.85 8.15
N ASP A 105 -34.81 -7.87 8.26
CA ASP A 105 -34.79 -8.82 9.37
C ASP A 105 -33.62 -9.80 9.23
N GLN A 106 -33.39 -10.29 8.01
CA GLN A 106 -32.24 -11.12 7.66
C GLN A 106 -30.93 -10.37 7.90
N ILE A 107 -30.82 -9.12 7.44
CA ILE A 107 -29.66 -8.26 7.69
C ILE A 107 -29.41 -8.10 9.20
N THR A 108 -30.46 -7.78 9.96
CA THR A 108 -30.35 -7.63 11.42
C THR A 108 -29.86 -8.90 12.10
N GLN A 109 -30.37 -10.07 11.68
CA GLN A 109 -29.95 -11.36 12.24
C GLN A 109 -28.47 -11.65 11.94
N GLN A 110 -28.03 -11.42 10.71
CA GLN A 110 -26.64 -11.64 10.30
C GLN A 110 -25.68 -10.67 10.97
N ILE A 111 -26.07 -9.39 11.15
CA ILE A 111 -25.30 -8.42 11.92
C ILE A 111 -25.14 -8.89 13.37
N LYS A 112 -26.22 -9.34 14.02
CA LYS A 112 -26.13 -9.85 15.41
C LYS A 112 -25.20 -11.06 15.52
N ARG A 113 -25.22 -11.96 14.52
CA ARG A 113 -24.28 -13.07 14.44
C ARG A 113 -22.84 -12.57 14.28
N TYR A 114 -22.60 -11.63 13.38
CA TYR A 114 -21.26 -11.10 13.16
C TYR A 114 -20.71 -10.37 14.39
N VAL A 115 -21.51 -9.50 14.99
CA VAL A 115 -21.10 -8.62 16.09
C VAL A 115 -20.93 -9.40 17.40
N PHE A 116 -21.81 -10.35 17.71
CA PHE A 116 -21.84 -11.04 19.00
C PHE A 116 -21.54 -12.53 18.96
N GLY A 117 -21.26 -13.09 17.77
CA GLY A 117 -20.84 -14.48 17.62
C GLY A 117 -19.54 -14.76 18.35
N SER A 118 -19.38 -16.00 18.82
CA SER A 118 -18.14 -16.46 19.45
C SER A 118 -17.06 -16.78 18.43
N GLU A 119 -17.44 -16.88 17.15
CA GLU A 119 -16.50 -17.07 16.03
C GLU A 119 -15.60 -15.83 15.87
N THR A 120 -14.36 -16.04 15.42
CA THR A 120 -13.42 -14.94 15.17
C THR A 120 -13.78 -14.17 13.88
N THR A 121 -13.24 -12.96 13.71
CA THR A 121 -13.45 -12.19 12.47
C THR A 121 -12.92 -12.94 11.24
N ARG A 122 -11.86 -13.74 11.38
CA ARG A 122 -11.39 -14.64 10.33
C ARG A 122 -12.39 -15.73 9.97
N GLU A 123 -12.97 -16.40 10.95
CA GLU A 123 -14.00 -17.43 10.73
C GLU A 123 -15.27 -16.83 10.09
N LEU A 124 -15.56 -15.57 10.41
CA LEU A 124 -16.68 -14.81 9.87
C LEU A 124 -16.32 -13.95 8.66
N TRP A 125 -15.14 -14.14 8.05
CA TRP A 125 -14.61 -13.23 7.02
C TRP A 125 -15.58 -13.03 5.84
N ALA A 126 -16.15 -14.12 5.32
CA ALA A 126 -17.11 -14.06 4.22
C ALA A 126 -18.36 -13.27 4.61
N LEU A 127 -18.90 -13.50 5.82
CA LEU A 127 -20.08 -12.79 6.31
C LEU A 127 -19.79 -11.30 6.54
N GLY A 128 -18.64 -10.98 7.14
CA GLY A 128 -18.22 -9.60 7.36
C GLY A 128 -18.11 -8.83 6.05
N ARG A 129 -17.52 -9.45 5.02
CA ARG A 129 -17.44 -8.85 3.67
C ARG A 129 -18.81 -8.59 3.07
N GLN A 130 -19.73 -9.57 3.11
CA GLN A 130 -21.10 -9.39 2.63
C GLN A 130 -21.80 -8.21 3.34
N LEU A 131 -21.68 -8.13 4.66
CA LEU A 131 -22.30 -7.07 5.45
C LEU A 131 -21.69 -5.69 5.16
N LYS A 132 -20.39 -5.59 4.92
CA LYS A 132 -19.74 -4.33 4.49
C LYS A 132 -20.22 -3.87 3.12
N GLU A 133 -20.29 -4.79 2.15
CA GLU A 133 -20.79 -4.48 0.80
C GLU A 133 -22.25 -4.01 0.80
N LEU A 134 -23.04 -4.42 1.81
CA LEU A 134 -24.40 -3.92 2.03
C LEU A 134 -24.46 -2.53 2.68
N SER A 135 -23.37 -1.97 3.19
CA SER A 135 -23.34 -0.61 3.74
C SER A 135 -23.77 0.40 2.66
N PRO A 136 -24.73 1.33 2.93
CA PRO A 136 -25.26 1.73 4.24
C PRO A 136 -26.53 1.01 4.71
N ARG A 137 -27.02 -0.04 4.03
CA ARG A 137 -28.27 -0.76 4.41
C ARG A 137 -28.19 -1.40 5.80
N THR A 138 -26.97 -1.66 6.29
CA THR A 138 -26.71 -2.19 7.62
C THR A 138 -26.84 -1.15 8.74
N ASN A 139 -26.81 0.15 8.41
CA ASN A 139 -26.67 1.24 9.38
C ASN A 139 -27.80 1.30 10.41
N ASP A 140 -29.05 1.07 10.01
CA ASP A 140 -30.19 1.14 10.94
C ASP A 140 -30.09 0.05 12.01
N ALA A 141 -29.68 -1.16 11.63
CA ALA A 141 -29.49 -2.27 12.56
C ALA A 141 -28.27 -2.05 13.47
N LEU A 142 -27.18 -1.48 12.94
CA LEU A 142 -26.00 -1.10 13.74
C LEU A 142 -26.33 0.01 14.74
N LEU A 143 -27.08 1.04 14.32
CA LEU A 143 -27.59 2.10 15.20
C LEU A 143 -28.50 1.54 16.30
N ALA A 144 -29.38 0.60 15.96
CA ALA A 144 -30.23 -0.05 16.95
C ALA A 144 -29.41 -0.78 18.02
N ILE A 145 -28.30 -1.43 17.64
CA ILE A 145 -27.37 -2.05 18.58
C ILE A 145 -26.70 -1.00 19.48
N LEU A 146 -26.21 0.11 18.92
CA LEU A 146 -25.53 1.16 19.69
C LEU A 146 -26.46 1.94 20.63
N LYS A 147 -27.76 2.04 20.29
CA LYS A 147 -28.78 2.72 21.11
C LYS A 147 -29.28 1.86 22.27
N ASP A 148 -29.09 0.54 22.21
CA ASP A 148 -29.53 -0.37 23.27
C ASP A 148 -28.53 -0.33 24.44
N GLU A 149 -28.82 0.50 25.44
CA GLU A 149 -27.96 0.67 26.61
C GLU A 149 -27.70 -0.65 27.36
N SER A 150 -28.60 -1.64 27.25
CA SER A 150 -28.41 -2.96 27.87
C SER A 150 -27.25 -3.76 27.24
N LEU A 151 -26.82 -3.38 26.04
CA LEU A 151 -25.71 -4.00 25.33
C LEU A 151 -24.36 -3.33 25.62
N ASN A 152 -24.31 -2.17 26.30
CA ASN A 152 -23.08 -1.38 26.47
C ASN A 152 -21.92 -2.17 27.09
N GLU A 153 -22.19 -2.94 28.16
CA GLU A 153 -21.17 -3.79 28.79
C GLU A 153 -20.68 -4.88 27.83
N LYS A 154 -21.61 -5.50 27.09
CA LYS A 154 -21.28 -6.55 26.12
C LYS A 154 -20.52 -6.00 24.92
N LEU A 155 -20.86 -4.81 24.45
CA LEU A 155 -20.21 -4.13 23.33
C LEU A 155 -18.74 -3.81 23.62
N SER A 156 -18.45 -3.46 24.86
CA SER A 156 -17.10 -3.10 25.32
C SER A 156 -16.31 -4.28 25.89
N ALA A 157 -16.91 -5.47 25.96
CA ALA A 157 -16.27 -6.64 26.53
C ALA A 157 -15.19 -7.17 25.59
N LEU A 158 -13.93 -7.05 26.02
CA LEU A 158 -12.77 -7.59 25.32
C LEU A 158 -12.80 -9.11 25.32
N GLN A 159 -12.43 -9.68 24.17
CA GLN A 159 -12.32 -11.11 23.92
C GLN A 159 -11.01 -11.37 23.18
N GLN A 160 -10.54 -12.61 23.24
CA GLN A 160 -9.37 -13.01 22.47
C GLN A 160 -9.74 -13.08 20.99
N GLY A 161 -9.20 -12.17 20.18
CA GLY A 161 -9.28 -12.25 18.72
C GLY A 161 -8.14 -13.06 18.12
N ASP A 162 -8.05 -13.08 16.78
CA ASP A 162 -7.05 -13.86 16.05
C ASP A 162 -5.61 -13.42 16.32
N LEU A 163 -5.38 -12.10 16.45
CA LEU A 163 -4.05 -11.49 16.65
C LEU A 163 -4.01 -10.53 17.83
N PHE A 164 -5.09 -9.77 18.04
CA PHE A 164 -5.24 -8.79 19.09
C PHE A 164 -6.56 -9.02 19.82
N GLU A 165 -6.72 -8.40 20.98
CA GLU A 165 -8.01 -8.36 21.65
C GLU A 165 -9.04 -7.67 20.75
N GLU A 166 -10.24 -8.20 20.72
CA GLU A 166 -11.36 -7.64 19.97
C GLU A 166 -12.56 -7.41 20.89
N ALA A 167 -13.43 -6.49 20.52
CA ALA A 167 -14.69 -6.25 21.19
C ALA A 167 -15.82 -6.09 20.15
N PRO A 168 -17.06 -6.46 20.47
CA PRO A 168 -18.18 -6.32 19.53
C PRO A 168 -18.36 -4.89 18.98
N ILE A 169 -18.03 -3.84 19.75
CA ILE A 169 -18.06 -2.45 19.26
C ILE A 169 -17.08 -2.20 18.11
N MET A 170 -15.94 -2.89 18.07
CA MET A 170 -14.97 -2.79 16.97
C MET A 170 -15.56 -3.40 15.68
N ARG A 171 -16.25 -4.54 15.80
CA ARG A 171 -16.99 -5.16 14.68
C ARG A 171 -18.12 -4.26 14.18
N VAL A 172 -18.80 -3.54 15.07
CA VAL A 172 -19.80 -2.52 14.68
C VAL A 172 -19.14 -1.38 13.89
N CYS A 173 -18.01 -0.85 14.36
CA CYS A 173 -17.27 0.21 13.67
C CYS A 173 -16.84 -0.23 12.26
N GLU A 174 -16.33 -1.45 12.15
CA GLU A 174 -15.93 -2.08 10.89
C GLU A 174 -17.08 -2.18 9.88
N LEU A 175 -18.29 -2.54 10.31
CA LEU A 175 -19.44 -2.73 9.43
C LEU A 175 -20.06 -1.42 8.89
N PHE A 176 -19.73 -0.27 9.47
CA PHE A 176 -20.14 1.01 8.89
C PHE A 176 -19.45 1.27 7.55
N ASP A 177 -18.24 0.75 7.34
CA ASP A 177 -17.47 0.84 6.08
C ASP A 177 -17.45 2.26 5.49
N GLY A 178 -17.11 3.24 6.35
CA GLY A 178 -17.08 4.66 6.01
C GLY A 178 -18.44 5.35 5.88
N ASN A 179 -19.57 4.65 5.95
CA ASN A 179 -20.92 5.22 5.90
C ASN A 179 -21.54 5.45 7.29
N LEU A 180 -20.72 5.74 8.30
CA LEU A 180 -21.17 5.98 9.67
C LEU A 180 -22.15 7.18 9.74
N PRO A 181 -23.40 6.99 10.24
CA PRO A 181 -24.37 8.08 10.39
C PRO A 181 -23.94 9.07 11.49
N ALA A 182 -24.24 10.37 11.32
CA ALA A 182 -23.87 11.41 12.30
C ALA A 182 -24.36 11.10 13.73
N GLU A 183 -25.53 10.48 13.89
CA GLU A 183 -26.06 10.08 15.19
C GLU A 183 -25.18 9.05 15.92
N ALA A 184 -24.48 8.17 15.19
CA ALA A 184 -23.59 7.16 15.78
C ALA A 184 -22.37 7.78 16.46
N ILE A 185 -21.96 9.00 16.07
CA ILE A 185 -20.78 9.68 16.62
C ILE A 185 -20.93 9.86 18.13
N ALA A 186 -22.09 10.36 18.58
CA ALA A 186 -22.37 10.55 20.00
C ALA A 186 -22.38 9.23 20.78
N LEU A 187 -22.83 8.14 20.14
CA LEU A 187 -22.91 6.81 20.76
C LEU A 187 -21.53 6.13 20.88
N LEU A 188 -20.62 6.37 19.92
CA LEU A 188 -19.27 5.81 19.95
C LEU A 188 -18.26 6.66 20.74
N THR A 189 -18.51 7.96 20.91
CA THR A 189 -17.58 8.88 21.60
C THR A 189 -17.16 8.40 23.01
N PRO A 190 -18.04 7.83 23.86
CA PRO A 190 -17.62 7.30 25.16
C PRO A 190 -16.54 6.22 25.09
N ALA A 191 -16.50 5.43 24.00
CA ALA A 191 -15.50 4.39 23.80
C ALA A 191 -14.08 4.94 23.58
N LEU A 192 -13.95 6.23 23.21
CA LEU A 192 -12.66 6.93 23.10
C LEU A 192 -11.98 7.19 24.45
N SER A 193 -12.61 6.84 25.56
CA SER A 193 -12.02 6.87 26.90
C SER A 193 -11.81 5.46 27.47
N HIS A 194 -12.01 4.41 26.66
CA HIS A 194 -11.88 3.03 27.10
C HIS A 194 -10.41 2.68 27.41
N PRO A 195 -10.11 1.84 28.42
CA PRO A 195 -8.74 1.47 28.77
C PRO A 195 -7.95 0.81 27.62
N SER A 196 -8.60 -0.01 26.80
CA SER A 196 -7.99 -0.64 25.62
C SER A 196 -7.80 0.36 24.47
N ASP A 197 -6.56 0.50 24.02
CA ASP A 197 -6.19 1.27 22.83
C ASP A 197 -6.87 0.72 21.56
N GLN A 198 -7.08 -0.59 21.45
CA GLN A 198 -7.73 -1.19 20.28
C GLN A 198 -9.15 -0.67 20.08
N ILE A 199 -9.95 -0.56 21.16
CA ILE A 199 -11.30 0.01 21.10
C ILE A 199 -11.23 1.49 20.71
N ARG A 200 -10.37 2.28 21.37
CA ARG A 200 -10.23 3.72 21.08
C ARG A 200 -9.84 3.96 19.63
N LYS A 201 -8.88 3.18 19.13
CA LYS A 201 -8.34 3.22 17.77
C LYS A 201 -9.40 2.94 16.72
N GLU A 202 -10.16 1.84 16.84
CA GLU A 202 -11.20 1.48 15.85
C GLU A 202 -12.38 2.47 15.88
N CYS A 203 -12.80 2.93 17.07
CA CYS A 203 -13.84 3.94 17.19
C CYS A 203 -13.38 5.29 16.62
N GLY A 204 -12.16 5.71 16.93
CA GLY A 204 -11.55 6.95 16.44
C GLY A 204 -11.42 6.97 14.93
N LEU A 205 -11.01 5.83 14.33
CA LEU A 205 -10.99 5.65 12.88
C LEU A 205 -12.38 5.84 12.26
N ALA A 206 -13.38 5.10 12.72
CA ALA A 206 -14.73 5.14 12.16
C ALA A 206 -15.38 6.53 12.29
N ILE A 207 -15.19 7.19 13.43
CA ILE A 207 -15.66 8.56 13.66
C ILE A 207 -14.96 9.55 12.72
N ALA A 208 -13.62 9.48 12.62
CA ALA A 208 -12.86 10.37 11.74
C ALA A 208 -13.17 10.14 10.25
N GLU A 209 -13.34 8.88 9.86
CA GLU A 209 -13.69 8.48 8.51
C GLU A 209 -15.11 8.90 8.12
N SER A 210 -16.01 9.14 9.07
CA SER A 210 -17.37 9.60 8.77
C SER A 210 -17.41 10.96 8.05
N GLY A 211 -16.47 11.86 8.39
CA GLY A 211 -16.36 13.20 7.81
C GLY A 211 -17.41 14.23 8.26
N TRP A 212 -18.32 13.87 9.17
CA TRP A 212 -19.35 14.77 9.71
C TRP A 212 -18.78 15.83 10.64
N ALA A 213 -19.34 17.04 10.64
CA ALA A 213 -18.88 18.14 11.49
C ALA A 213 -18.90 17.79 12.99
N GLU A 214 -19.89 16.98 13.40
CA GLU A 214 -20.10 16.46 14.75
C GLU A 214 -18.93 15.60 15.24
N ALA A 215 -18.12 15.03 14.34
CA ALA A 215 -16.97 14.22 14.70
C ALA A 215 -15.79 15.06 15.24
N LEU A 216 -15.78 16.38 15.02
CA LEU A 216 -14.62 17.23 15.35
C LEU A 216 -14.14 17.08 16.82
N PRO A 217 -14.99 17.12 17.85
CA PRO A 217 -14.52 16.96 19.24
C PRO A 217 -13.88 15.59 19.49
N ALA A 218 -14.48 14.52 18.96
CA ALA A 218 -13.99 13.15 19.08
C ALA A 218 -12.68 12.92 18.32
N ILE A 219 -12.52 13.54 17.14
CA ILE A 219 -11.26 13.56 16.39
C ILE A 219 -10.17 14.24 17.22
N LYS A 220 -10.43 15.42 17.81
CA LYS A 220 -9.46 16.12 18.66
C LYS A 220 -9.05 15.30 19.88
N GLN A 221 -9.98 14.61 20.52
CA GLN A 221 -9.68 13.67 21.60
C GLN A 221 -8.75 12.56 21.12
N SER A 222 -9.04 11.95 19.97
CA SER A 222 -8.23 10.87 19.41
C SER A 222 -6.83 11.33 18.99
N LEU A 223 -6.69 12.55 18.46
CA LEU A 223 -5.38 13.15 18.13
C LEU A 223 -4.57 13.52 19.38
N ALA A 224 -5.23 13.76 20.51
CA ALA A 224 -4.59 14.04 21.78
C ALA A 224 -4.24 12.79 22.58
N ASP A 225 -4.63 11.59 22.14
CA ASP A 225 -4.40 10.32 22.83
C ASP A 225 -2.90 10.07 23.07
N ASP A 226 -2.58 9.42 24.19
CA ASP A 226 -1.21 9.06 24.54
C ASP A 226 -0.68 7.94 23.63
N ASP A 227 -1.55 7.05 23.15
CA ASP A 227 -1.20 5.95 22.27
C ASP A 227 -1.00 6.41 20.81
N GLU A 228 0.10 5.96 20.20
CA GLU A 228 0.47 6.35 18.83
C GLU A 228 -0.47 5.79 17.76
N TYR A 229 -0.98 4.58 17.94
CA TYR A 229 -1.88 3.95 16.99
C TYR A 229 -3.25 4.61 16.99
N VAL A 230 -3.77 5.00 18.16
CA VAL A 230 -5.03 5.76 18.25
C VAL A 230 -4.93 7.07 17.45
N ARG A 231 -3.82 7.83 17.62
CA ARG A 231 -3.58 9.05 16.84
C ARG A 231 -3.45 8.76 15.34
N SER A 232 -2.66 7.74 14.97
CA SER A 232 -2.46 7.34 13.57
C SER A 232 -3.78 6.98 12.89
N TYR A 233 -4.64 6.21 13.54
CA TYR A 233 -5.92 5.79 12.99
C TYR A 233 -6.92 6.95 12.83
N ALA A 234 -6.89 7.94 13.72
CA ALA A 234 -7.66 9.17 13.52
C ALA A 234 -7.17 9.96 12.29
N LEU A 235 -5.86 10.05 12.06
CA LEU A 235 -5.25 10.67 10.87
C LEU A 235 -5.61 9.90 9.58
N ILE A 236 -5.59 8.56 9.63
CA ILE A 236 -6.01 7.68 8.52
C ILE A 236 -7.49 7.90 8.21
N GLY A 237 -8.36 7.92 9.21
CA GLY A 237 -9.80 8.14 9.02
C GLY A 237 -10.09 9.46 8.33
N MET A 238 -9.44 10.56 8.77
CA MET A 238 -9.56 11.85 8.09
C MET A 238 -9.04 11.80 6.64
N THR A 239 -7.94 11.09 6.39
CA THR A 239 -7.39 10.93 5.03
C THR A 239 -8.39 10.20 4.12
N ARG A 240 -9.00 9.11 4.59
CA ARG A 240 -10.06 8.38 3.86
C ARG A 240 -11.28 9.27 3.60
N ALA A 241 -11.68 10.09 4.58
CA ALA A 241 -12.77 11.05 4.41
C ALA A 241 -12.45 12.14 3.35
N ILE A 242 -11.19 12.58 3.23
CA ILE A 242 -10.74 13.47 2.16
C ILE A 242 -10.83 12.77 0.80
N GLU A 243 -10.32 11.54 0.69
CA GLU A 243 -10.33 10.77 -0.56
C GLU A 243 -11.73 10.48 -1.07
N ALA A 244 -12.66 10.24 -0.15
CA ALA A 244 -14.09 10.08 -0.41
C ALA A 244 -14.84 11.42 -0.62
N ASN A 245 -14.15 12.56 -0.56
CA ASN A 245 -14.72 13.92 -0.67
C ASN A 245 -15.86 14.22 0.31
N LYS A 246 -15.80 13.70 1.54
CA LYS A 246 -16.85 13.87 2.56
C LYS A 246 -16.40 14.63 3.82
N LEU A 247 -15.10 14.94 3.97
CA LEU A 247 -14.61 15.68 5.14
C LEU A 247 -15.18 17.12 5.20
N SER A 248 -15.94 17.44 6.25
CA SER A 248 -16.61 18.74 6.44
C SER A 248 -15.64 19.92 6.59
N ALA A 249 -16.12 21.13 6.31
CA ALA A 249 -15.33 22.37 6.44
C ALA A 249 -14.93 22.66 7.90
N GLU A 250 -15.80 22.30 8.84
CA GLU A 250 -15.58 22.42 10.29
C GLU A 250 -14.41 21.56 10.73
N ILE A 251 -14.32 20.30 10.25
CA ILE A 251 -13.15 19.47 10.55
C ILE A 251 -11.91 20.03 9.88
N ARG A 252 -11.98 20.34 8.57
CA ARG A 252 -10.84 20.85 7.78
C ARG A 252 -10.13 22.02 8.44
N SER A 253 -10.90 22.97 8.99
CA SER A 253 -10.35 24.15 9.67
C SER A 253 -10.07 23.89 11.16
N GLY A 254 -10.91 23.10 11.82
CA GLY A 254 -10.87 22.89 13.26
C GLY A 254 -9.67 22.10 13.76
N VAL A 255 -9.12 21.18 12.96
CA VAL A 255 -8.01 20.29 13.37
C VAL A 255 -6.62 20.86 13.13
N LEU A 256 -6.48 21.98 12.39
CA LEU A 256 -5.17 22.52 12.03
C LEU A 256 -4.24 22.79 13.25
N PRO A 257 -4.72 23.37 14.36
CA PRO A 257 -3.88 23.55 15.55
C PRO A 257 -3.44 22.22 16.19
N ASP A 258 -4.27 21.18 16.10
CA ASP A 258 -3.95 19.85 16.64
C ASP A 258 -2.86 19.18 15.80
N LEU A 259 -2.91 19.33 14.47
CA LEU A 259 -1.86 18.85 13.56
C LEU A 259 -0.53 19.58 13.77
N GLU A 260 -0.56 20.91 13.94
CA GLU A 260 0.64 21.68 14.31
C GLU A 260 1.23 21.19 15.64
N ASN A 261 0.38 20.93 16.64
CA ASN A 261 0.84 20.43 17.93
C ASN A 261 1.48 19.03 17.84
N LEU A 262 0.94 18.14 17.00
CA LEU A 262 1.55 16.82 16.74
C LEU A 262 2.94 16.96 16.14
N VAL A 263 3.09 17.81 15.12
CA VAL A 263 4.39 18.12 14.52
C VAL A 263 5.36 18.74 15.54
N ALA A 264 4.91 19.72 16.30
CA ALA A 264 5.72 20.41 17.31
C ALA A 264 6.21 19.46 18.41
N SER A 265 5.35 18.53 18.85
CA SER A 265 5.62 17.57 19.92
C SER A 265 6.35 16.31 19.47
N GLY A 266 6.63 16.16 18.17
CA GLY A 266 7.33 15.00 17.65
C GLY A 266 6.48 13.72 17.61
N ARG A 267 5.14 13.83 17.52
CA ARG A 267 4.21 12.69 17.55
C ARG A 267 3.53 12.54 16.19
N ASN A 268 3.64 11.36 15.56
CA ASN A 268 3.07 11.07 14.23
C ASN A 268 3.40 12.17 13.21
N VAL A 269 4.66 12.61 13.18
CA VAL A 269 5.09 13.87 12.54
C VAL A 269 4.82 13.85 11.05
N GLU A 270 5.22 12.79 10.35
CA GLU A 270 4.97 12.66 8.91
C GLU A 270 3.48 12.72 8.56
N ASP A 271 2.65 11.88 9.22
CA ASP A 271 1.21 11.79 8.95
C ASP A 271 0.50 13.12 9.24
N ALA A 272 0.84 13.75 10.37
CA ALA A 272 0.26 15.04 10.77
C ALA A 272 0.67 16.15 9.79
N ALA A 273 1.95 16.25 9.42
CA ALA A 273 2.44 17.26 8.47
C ALA A 273 1.85 17.06 7.06
N ARG A 274 1.73 15.81 6.61
CA ARG A 274 1.09 15.43 5.35
C ARG A 274 -0.39 15.82 5.33
N LEU A 275 -1.14 15.45 6.35
CA LEU A 275 -2.55 15.81 6.44
C LEU A 275 -2.72 17.33 6.54
N PHE A 276 -1.85 18.01 7.29
CA PHE A 276 -1.86 19.46 7.40
C PHE A 276 -1.68 20.12 6.04
N ALA A 277 -0.71 19.66 5.24
CA ALA A 277 -0.48 20.16 3.89
C ALA A 277 -1.64 19.87 2.92
N GLN A 278 -2.38 18.76 3.10
CA GLN A 278 -3.58 18.48 2.30
C GLN A 278 -4.76 19.39 2.65
N LEU A 279 -4.88 19.77 3.93
CA LEU A 279 -5.99 20.59 4.42
C LEU A 279 -5.77 22.08 4.14
N ASP A 280 -4.55 22.58 4.37
CA ASP A 280 -4.17 23.97 4.19
C ASP A 280 -2.68 24.07 3.80
N ALA A 281 -2.39 23.94 2.50
CA ALA A 281 -1.04 23.93 1.96
C ALA A 281 -0.27 25.23 2.27
N ALA A 282 -0.91 26.39 2.21
CA ALA A 282 -0.24 27.68 2.44
C ALA A 282 0.18 27.84 3.91
N ARG A 283 -0.70 27.45 4.84
CA ARG A 283 -0.38 27.48 6.27
C ARG A 283 0.67 26.42 6.61
N ALA A 284 0.54 25.22 6.06
CA ALA A 284 1.51 24.15 6.26
C ALA A 284 2.91 24.53 5.74
N GLU A 285 3.01 25.12 4.54
CA GLU A 285 4.29 25.60 3.99
C GLU A 285 4.94 26.61 4.92
N SER A 286 4.20 27.64 5.35
CA SER A 286 4.68 28.65 6.29
C SER A 286 5.17 28.05 7.61
N TYR A 287 4.41 27.11 8.17
CA TYR A 287 4.73 26.49 9.46
C TYR A 287 5.91 25.52 9.38
N LEU A 288 5.90 24.60 8.41
CA LEU A 288 6.91 23.55 8.27
C LEU A 288 8.28 24.08 7.85
N LEU A 289 8.32 25.25 7.20
CA LEU A 289 9.55 25.95 6.84
C LEU A 289 10.04 26.92 7.93
N SER A 290 9.35 27.03 9.06
CA SER A 290 9.78 27.91 10.15
C SER A 290 11.04 27.39 10.85
N ASP A 291 11.84 28.30 11.41
CA ASP A 291 13.04 27.96 12.19
C ASP A 291 12.73 27.03 13.39
N ALA A 292 11.52 27.11 13.93
CA ALA A 292 11.08 26.25 15.02
C ALA A 292 10.90 24.79 14.58
N VAL A 293 10.57 24.54 13.30
CA VAL A 293 10.38 23.20 12.74
C VAL A 293 11.65 22.69 12.07
N LEU A 294 12.34 23.54 11.28
CA LEU A 294 13.60 23.23 10.61
C LEU A 294 14.82 23.23 11.56
N ASP A 295 14.70 22.56 12.70
CA ASP A 295 15.77 22.41 13.68
C ASP A 295 16.50 21.07 13.49
N PRO A 296 17.78 21.05 13.06
CA PRO A 296 18.52 19.82 12.85
C PRO A 296 18.80 19.02 14.14
N LYS A 297 18.43 19.52 15.31
CA LYS A 297 18.45 18.78 16.58
C LYS A 297 17.23 17.87 16.76
N LYS A 298 16.16 18.07 16.00
CA LYS A 298 14.95 17.23 16.07
C LYS A 298 15.15 15.92 15.33
N ASN A 299 14.87 14.81 16.01
CA ASN A 299 15.00 13.47 15.40
C ASN A 299 14.03 13.25 14.23
N SER A 300 12.86 13.91 14.27
CA SER A 300 11.82 13.83 13.24
C SER A 300 12.01 14.80 12.06
N LEU A 301 13.10 15.58 11.99
CA LEU A 301 13.26 16.56 10.90
C LEU A 301 13.25 15.89 9.52
N HIS A 302 13.77 14.66 9.41
CA HIS A 302 13.78 13.90 8.16
C HIS A 302 12.36 13.66 7.62
N GLU A 303 11.37 13.41 8.48
CA GLU A 303 9.96 13.27 8.09
C GLU A 303 9.40 14.58 7.52
N ILE A 304 9.74 15.71 8.12
CA ILE A 304 9.33 17.04 7.64
C ILE A 304 9.97 17.36 6.28
N LEU A 305 11.27 17.08 6.11
CA LEU A 305 11.97 17.29 4.84
C LEU A 305 11.34 16.47 3.71
N ARG A 306 10.91 15.24 4.00
CA ARG A 306 10.16 14.39 3.06
C ARG A 306 8.83 15.04 2.66
N VAL A 307 8.06 15.54 3.62
CA VAL A 307 6.78 16.24 3.37
C VAL A 307 6.99 17.50 2.54
N ILE A 308 8.02 18.32 2.86
CA ILE A 308 8.40 19.50 2.07
C ILE A 308 8.67 19.12 0.61
N GLY A 309 9.41 18.03 0.38
CA GLY A 309 9.71 17.53 -0.96
C GLY A 309 8.46 17.05 -1.70
N GLN A 310 7.57 16.34 -1.01
CA GLN A 310 6.35 15.80 -1.58
C GLN A 310 5.31 16.85 -1.95
N PHE A 311 5.13 17.89 -1.14
CA PHE A 311 4.18 18.98 -1.43
C PHE A 311 4.81 20.12 -2.23
N ASP A 312 6.05 19.91 -2.68
CA ASP A 312 6.80 20.86 -3.47
C ASP A 312 7.01 22.24 -2.80
N PHE A 313 6.97 22.31 -1.47
CA PHE A 313 7.18 23.54 -0.71
C PHE A 313 8.55 24.18 -1.01
N SER A 314 8.55 25.51 -1.01
CA SER A 314 9.65 26.36 -1.48
C SER A 314 10.67 26.61 -0.37
N ILE A 315 11.54 25.64 -0.14
CA ILE A 315 12.67 25.77 0.78
C ILE A 315 13.85 26.49 0.12
N ASP A 316 14.54 27.37 0.86
CA ASP A 316 15.72 28.09 0.38
C ASP A 316 16.93 27.16 0.18
N ARG A 317 17.72 27.41 -0.88
CA ARG A 317 18.89 26.59 -1.23
C ARG A 317 19.97 26.61 -0.16
N GLU A 318 20.25 27.76 0.44
CA GLU A 318 21.30 27.87 1.46
C GLU A 318 20.91 27.13 2.74
N THR A 319 19.62 27.13 3.09
CA THR A 319 19.08 26.28 4.16
C THR A 319 19.33 24.79 3.86
N VAL A 320 19.00 24.32 2.66
CA VAL A 320 19.25 22.92 2.26
C VAL A 320 20.74 22.59 2.30
N LYS A 321 21.62 23.46 1.77
CA LYS A 321 23.08 23.25 1.81
C LYS A 321 23.64 23.20 3.24
N SER A 322 23.14 24.06 4.12
CA SER A 322 23.50 24.07 5.54
C SER A 322 23.12 22.74 6.21
N LEU A 323 21.93 22.20 5.91
CA LEU A 323 21.50 20.90 6.40
C LEU A 323 22.36 19.75 5.84
N VAL A 324 22.72 19.76 4.55
CA VAL A 324 23.63 18.75 3.98
C VAL A 324 24.95 18.75 4.74
N THR A 325 25.56 19.93 4.91
CA THR A 325 26.83 20.08 5.64
C THR A 325 26.71 19.61 7.08
N THR A 326 25.61 19.97 7.75
CA THR A 326 25.34 19.59 9.14
C THR A 326 25.24 18.08 9.31
N TYR A 327 24.45 17.40 8.47
CA TYR A 327 24.24 15.96 8.61
C TYR A 327 25.42 15.14 8.10
N ALA A 328 26.10 15.57 7.04
CA ALA A 328 27.32 14.91 6.56
C ALA A 328 28.44 14.92 7.61
N GLY A 329 28.46 15.92 8.50
CA GLY A 329 29.42 16.00 9.61
C GLY A 329 29.05 15.18 10.86
N ARG A 330 27.93 14.45 10.85
CA ARG A 330 27.48 13.61 11.97
C ARG A 330 27.78 12.14 11.75
N GLU A 331 27.64 11.37 12.81
CA GLU A 331 27.65 9.91 12.74
C GLU A 331 26.49 9.41 11.87
N MET A 332 26.82 8.49 10.95
CA MET A 332 25.91 7.94 9.94
C MET A 332 25.01 6.86 10.51
N GLU A 333 24.19 7.25 11.49
CA GLU A 333 23.17 6.40 12.12
C GLU A 333 21.79 7.07 12.05
N TYR A 334 20.74 6.33 12.40
CA TYR A 334 19.41 6.92 12.55
C TYR A 334 19.43 8.01 13.64
N PRO A 335 18.83 9.20 13.41
CA PRO A 335 18.05 9.62 12.23
C PRO A 335 18.87 10.39 11.17
N ASN A 336 20.18 10.57 11.36
CA ASN A 336 21.02 11.39 10.48
C ASN A 336 21.11 10.84 9.04
N THR A 337 21.16 9.52 8.86
CA THR A 337 21.17 8.91 7.50
C THR A 337 19.92 9.26 6.70
N TYR A 338 18.75 9.24 7.35
CA TYR A 338 17.48 9.65 6.75
C TYR A 338 17.47 11.15 6.47
N ALA A 339 17.87 11.97 7.44
CA ALA A 339 17.87 13.41 7.28
C ALA A 339 18.80 13.88 6.15
N LEU A 340 20.00 13.31 6.05
CA LEU A 340 20.91 13.60 4.95
C LEU A 340 20.30 13.16 3.61
N GLY A 341 19.73 11.94 3.54
CA GLY A 341 19.07 11.45 2.34
C GLY A 341 17.94 12.35 1.85
N GLU A 342 17.02 12.77 2.72
CA GLU A 342 15.93 13.67 2.35
C GLU A 342 16.43 15.07 1.97
N THR A 343 17.49 15.56 2.63
CA THR A 343 18.10 16.85 2.28
C THR A 343 18.75 16.80 0.90
N LEU A 344 19.47 15.72 0.56
CA LEU A 344 20.05 15.52 -0.77
C LEU A 344 18.96 15.44 -1.85
N ALA A 345 17.84 14.77 -1.57
CA ALA A 345 16.70 14.72 -2.48
C ALA A 345 16.14 16.13 -2.77
N LEU A 346 16.04 16.99 -1.75
CA LEU A 346 15.64 18.39 -1.91
C LEU A 346 16.66 19.22 -2.70
N LEU A 347 17.96 19.00 -2.47
CA LEU A 347 19.04 19.76 -3.12
C LEU A 347 18.97 19.65 -4.66
N GLY A 348 18.60 18.49 -5.18
CA GLY A 348 18.45 18.27 -6.61
C GLY A 348 17.43 19.18 -7.30
N ARG A 349 16.45 19.72 -6.56
CA ARG A 349 15.37 20.56 -7.10
C ARG A 349 15.89 21.92 -7.61
N PHE A 350 17.03 22.39 -7.12
CA PHE A 350 17.61 23.67 -7.55
C PHE A 350 18.31 23.61 -8.90
N LYS A 351 18.61 22.40 -9.42
CA LYS A 351 19.22 22.17 -10.73
C LYS A 351 20.54 22.93 -10.96
N VAL A 352 21.34 23.08 -9.90
CA VAL A 352 22.65 23.72 -9.97
C VAL A 352 23.71 22.67 -10.26
N ALA A 353 24.62 22.96 -11.21
CA ALA A 353 25.64 21.99 -11.65
C ALA A 353 26.57 21.51 -10.52
N GLU A 354 26.91 22.40 -9.57
CA GLU A 354 27.67 22.08 -8.35
C GLU A 354 26.92 21.03 -7.50
N ASP A 355 25.63 21.24 -7.26
CA ASP A 355 24.78 20.36 -6.46
C ASP A 355 24.61 19.00 -7.16
N THR A 356 24.42 18.99 -8.48
CA THR A 356 24.36 17.75 -9.28
C THR A 356 25.66 16.95 -9.19
N ALA A 357 26.82 17.61 -9.17
CA ALA A 357 28.10 16.93 -9.00
C ALA A 357 28.21 16.28 -7.61
N LEU A 358 27.80 17.01 -6.56
CA LEU A 358 27.75 16.49 -5.19
C LEU A 358 26.82 15.28 -5.08
N LEU A 359 25.63 15.34 -5.68
CA LEU A 359 24.68 14.24 -5.66
C LEU A 359 25.24 12.98 -6.32
N LYS A 360 25.99 13.11 -7.43
CA LYS A 360 26.67 11.97 -8.07
C LYS A 360 27.69 11.31 -7.15
N GLU A 361 28.41 12.09 -6.35
CA GLU A 361 29.33 11.57 -5.34
C GLU A 361 28.58 10.76 -4.27
N TYR A 362 27.51 11.34 -3.70
CA TYR A 362 26.71 10.67 -2.68
C TYR A 362 25.96 9.42 -3.17
N CYS A 363 25.70 9.26 -4.47
CA CYS A 363 25.17 7.99 -5.00
C CYS A 363 26.11 6.79 -4.77
N SER A 364 27.38 7.02 -4.43
CA SER A 364 28.33 5.96 -4.07
C SER A 364 28.54 5.81 -2.56
N HIS A 365 27.72 6.49 -1.74
CA HIS A 365 27.82 6.42 -0.28
C HIS A 365 27.49 5.00 0.23
N SER A 366 28.11 4.58 1.34
CA SER A 366 27.93 3.22 1.88
C SER A 366 26.59 2.99 2.57
N GLU A 367 25.94 4.07 3.02
CA GLU A 367 24.62 4.04 3.63
C GLU A 367 23.52 4.19 2.58
N ASP A 368 22.65 3.19 2.47
CA ASP A 368 21.59 3.10 1.46
C ASP A 368 20.68 4.34 1.47
N ARG A 369 20.25 4.81 2.65
CA ARG A 369 19.37 5.99 2.77
C ARG A 369 19.99 7.27 2.19
N VAL A 370 21.31 7.40 2.26
CA VAL A 370 22.04 8.56 1.75
C VAL A 370 22.19 8.44 0.23
N SER A 371 22.61 7.27 -0.27
CA SER A 371 22.77 7.05 -1.72
C SER A 371 21.43 7.12 -2.46
N ASP A 372 20.36 6.59 -1.87
CA ASP A 372 19.01 6.65 -2.42
C ASP A 372 18.46 8.08 -2.43
N GLY A 373 18.70 8.84 -1.35
CA GLY A 373 18.38 10.26 -1.28
C GLY A 373 19.09 11.09 -2.37
N ALA A 374 20.38 10.82 -2.59
CA ALA A 374 21.15 11.43 -3.66
C ALA A 374 20.62 11.08 -5.05
N ALA A 375 20.25 9.81 -5.27
CA ALA A 375 19.64 9.33 -6.51
C ALA A 375 18.31 10.06 -6.80
N ARG A 376 17.43 10.17 -5.80
CA ARG A 376 16.20 10.97 -5.91
C ARG A 376 16.48 12.44 -6.23
N GLY A 377 17.54 13.01 -5.65
CA GLY A 377 18.01 14.36 -5.99
C GLY A 377 18.48 14.48 -7.45
N LEU A 378 19.21 13.48 -7.97
CA LEU A 378 19.62 13.47 -9.37
C LEU A 378 18.41 13.43 -10.32
N LEU A 379 17.42 12.59 -10.05
CA LEU A 379 16.17 12.56 -10.82
C LEU A 379 15.51 13.95 -10.85
N ALA A 380 15.46 14.65 -9.71
CA ALA A 380 14.95 16.01 -9.63
C ALA A 380 15.74 16.99 -10.50
N SER A 381 17.08 16.89 -10.49
CA SER A 381 17.94 17.77 -11.28
C SER A 381 17.79 17.60 -12.80
N HIS A 382 17.26 16.44 -13.24
CA HIS A 382 17.08 16.06 -14.64
C HIS A 382 15.63 16.17 -15.15
N ASP A 383 14.71 16.75 -14.37
CA ASP A 383 13.27 16.80 -14.68
C ASP A 383 12.61 15.42 -14.82
N LEU A 384 13.08 14.46 -14.02
CA LEU A 384 12.60 13.08 -14.03
C LEU A 384 11.78 12.73 -12.78
N ARG A 385 11.49 13.68 -11.88
CA ARG A 385 10.55 13.41 -10.77
C ARG A 385 9.20 12.93 -11.30
N GLY A 386 8.64 11.93 -10.60
CA GLY A 386 7.37 11.31 -10.97
C GLY A 386 7.40 10.53 -12.29
N PHE A 387 8.59 10.16 -12.81
CA PHE A 387 8.67 9.32 -14.01
C PHE A 387 7.99 7.97 -13.77
N GLN A 388 8.09 7.46 -12.55
CA GLN A 388 7.33 6.32 -12.06
C GLN A 388 5.86 6.49 -12.41
N ASP A 389 5.17 7.47 -11.82
CA ASP A 389 3.74 7.69 -12.00
C ASP A 389 3.34 7.76 -13.48
N ARG A 390 4.16 8.38 -14.32
CA ARG A 390 3.93 8.44 -15.78
C ARG A 390 4.00 7.05 -16.43
N ILE A 391 4.94 6.20 -16.04
CA ILE A 391 5.00 4.81 -16.50
C ILE A 391 3.76 4.04 -16.05
N TRP A 392 3.40 4.09 -14.77
CA TRP A 392 2.25 3.37 -14.22
C TRP A 392 0.95 3.78 -14.92
N GLN A 393 0.70 5.09 -15.07
CA GLN A 393 -0.49 5.59 -15.79
C GLN A 393 -0.52 5.12 -17.25
N LYS A 394 0.64 5.03 -17.90
CA LYS A 394 0.77 4.56 -19.28
C LYS A 394 0.49 3.07 -19.39
N GLU A 395 0.95 2.27 -18.44
CA GLU A 395 0.62 0.84 -18.34
C GLU A 395 -0.87 0.63 -18.04
N GLU A 396 -1.44 1.33 -17.05
CA GLU A 396 -2.85 1.21 -16.68
C GLU A 396 -3.80 1.53 -17.84
N SER A 397 -3.48 2.55 -18.64
CA SER A 397 -4.32 3.00 -19.75
C SER A 397 -4.13 2.22 -21.04
N GLY A 398 -2.94 1.67 -21.30
CA GLY A 398 -2.56 1.07 -22.58
C GLY A 398 -2.03 -0.38 -22.51
N GLY A 399 -1.90 -0.95 -21.32
CA GLY A 399 -1.27 -2.24 -21.06
C GLY A 399 0.26 -2.22 -21.18
N TRP A 400 0.90 -3.35 -20.89
CA TRP A 400 2.36 -3.55 -20.95
C TRP A 400 3.00 -3.15 -22.29
N GLU A 401 2.30 -3.40 -23.39
CA GLU A 401 2.77 -3.11 -24.76
C GLU A 401 2.75 -1.61 -25.10
N SER A 402 2.12 -0.77 -24.27
CA SER A 402 2.18 0.69 -24.45
C SER A 402 3.56 1.25 -24.06
N LEU A 403 4.28 0.56 -23.18
CA LEU A 403 5.58 0.96 -22.66
C LEU A 403 6.68 0.79 -23.72
N ASN A 404 7.65 1.70 -23.73
CA ASN A 404 8.85 1.48 -24.53
C ASN A 404 9.77 0.44 -23.85
N ARG A 405 10.79 -0.03 -24.57
CA ARG A 405 11.64 -1.13 -24.10
C ARG A 405 12.36 -0.78 -22.78
N GLU A 406 12.83 0.44 -22.65
CA GLU A 406 13.54 0.93 -21.46
C GLU A 406 12.60 1.00 -20.25
N GLN A 407 11.37 1.49 -20.44
CA GLN A 407 10.31 1.48 -19.42
C GLN A 407 9.95 0.06 -18.99
N GLN A 408 9.85 -0.88 -19.92
CA GLN A 408 9.60 -2.30 -19.62
C GLN A 408 10.74 -2.94 -18.82
N MET A 409 12.00 -2.66 -19.18
CA MET A 409 13.18 -3.10 -18.41
C MET A 409 13.15 -2.55 -16.99
N TYR A 410 12.88 -1.25 -16.84
CA TYR A 410 12.73 -0.60 -15.54
C TYR A 410 11.67 -1.30 -14.67
N LEU A 411 10.44 -1.47 -15.19
CA LEU A 411 9.37 -2.12 -14.44
C LEU A 411 9.65 -3.59 -14.15
N ALA A 412 10.27 -4.32 -15.08
CA ALA A 412 10.59 -5.72 -14.87
C ALA A 412 11.62 -5.93 -13.74
N VAL A 413 12.64 -5.06 -13.64
CA VAL A 413 13.60 -5.08 -12.53
C VAL A 413 12.93 -4.63 -11.22
N PHE A 414 12.10 -3.59 -11.25
CA PHE A 414 11.32 -3.16 -10.09
C PHE A 414 10.47 -4.31 -9.53
N TRP A 415 9.72 -5.01 -10.38
CA TRP A 415 8.89 -6.14 -9.95
C TRP A 415 9.70 -7.35 -9.51
N LEU A 416 10.85 -7.62 -10.13
CA LEU A 416 11.78 -8.65 -9.63
C LEU A 416 12.20 -8.34 -8.20
N ASP A 417 12.67 -7.12 -7.95
CA ASP A 417 13.14 -6.71 -6.63
C ASP A 417 12.02 -6.72 -5.59
N ALA A 418 10.85 -6.17 -5.93
CA ALA A 418 9.69 -6.12 -5.04
C ALA A 418 9.23 -7.53 -4.64
N GLU A 419 9.08 -8.45 -5.60
CA GLU A 419 8.63 -9.82 -5.33
C GLU A 419 9.65 -10.63 -4.54
N VAL A 420 10.94 -10.49 -4.85
CA VAL A 420 12.00 -11.20 -4.13
C VAL A 420 12.12 -10.71 -2.70
N ASN A 421 12.09 -9.39 -2.46
CA ASN A 421 12.11 -8.86 -1.09
C ASN A 421 10.84 -9.21 -0.29
N ASN A 422 9.74 -9.53 -0.98
CA ASN A 422 8.48 -9.90 -0.35
C ASN A 422 8.40 -11.40 -0.01
N GLY A 423 8.83 -12.30 -0.90
CA GLY A 423 8.72 -13.75 -0.67
C GLY A 423 9.77 -14.62 -1.37
N GLY A 424 10.92 -14.04 -1.73
CA GLY A 424 12.01 -14.71 -2.43
C GLY A 424 11.74 -14.93 -3.92
N HIS A 425 12.71 -15.50 -4.62
CA HIS A 425 12.58 -15.76 -6.06
C HIS A 425 11.44 -16.74 -6.39
N SER A 426 11.07 -17.64 -5.47
CA SER A 426 9.89 -18.47 -5.64
C SER A 426 8.62 -17.65 -5.81
N GLN A 427 8.47 -16.54 -5.06
CA GLN A 427 7.31 -15.68 -5.19
C GLN A 427 7.30 -14.94 -6.53
N TYR A 428 8.44 -14.41 -6.95
CA TYR A 428 8.58 -13.79 -8.27
C TYR A 428 8.11 -14.72 -9.41
N PHE A 429 8.54 -15.98 -9.41
CA PHE A 429 8.13 -16.94 -10.45
C PHE A 429 6.70 -17.46 -10.26
N PHE A 430 6.16 -17.47 -9.04
CA PHE A 430 4.77 -17.85 -8.78
C PHE A 430 3.76 -16.78 -9.25
N ASN A 431 4.12 -15.51 -9.12
CA ASN A 431 3.28 -14.37 -9.47
C ASN A 431 3.37 -13.99 -10.95
N SER A 432 2.50 -13.08 -11.39
CA SER A 432 2.40 -12.64 -12.78
C SER A 432 3.69 -12.00 -13.29
N ALA A 433 4.44 -11.29 -12.42
CA ALA A 433 5.72 -10.66 -12.73
C ALA A 433 6.73 -11.61 -13.37
N GLY A 434 6.76 -12.88 -12.95
CA GLY A 434 7.64 -13.91 -13.50
C GLY A 434 7.46 -14.19 -15.00
N ALA A 435 6.38 -13.71 -15.62
CA ALA A 435 6.19 -13.80 -17.07
C ALA A 435 7.20 -12.93 -17.86
N ASN A 436 7.77 -11.93 -17.20
CA ASN A 436 8.68 -10.95 -17.79
C ASN A 436 10.16 -11.20 -17.38
N TRP A 437 10.52 -12.43 -17.01
CA TRP A 437 11.86 -12.74 -16.50
C TRP A 437 13.00 -12.40 -17.48
N GLN A 438 12.81 -12.54 -18.80
CA GLN A 438 13.83 -12.10 -19.77
C GLN A 438 14.03 -10.58 -19.71
N LEU A 439 12.95 -9.83 -19.59
CA LEU A 439 13.00 -8.37 -19.49
C LEU A 439 13.66 -7.92 -18.19
N ALA A 440 13.43 -8.63 -17.09
CA ALA A 440 14.13 -8.39 -15.84
C ALA A 440 15.63 -8.71 -15.96
N LEU A 441 15.99 -9.82 -16.63
CA LEU A 441 17.39 -10.17 -16.88
C LEU A 441 18.11 -9.12 -17.73
N ASP A 442 17.51 -8.74 -18.87
CA ASP A 442 18.05 -7.71 -19.76
C ASP A 442 18.14 -6.36 -19.04
N GLY A 443 17.16 -6.05 -18.17
CA GLY A 443 17.16 -4.83 -17.36
C GLY A 443 18.27 -4.81 -16.32
N LEU A 444 18.52 -5.92 -15.61
CA LEU A 444 19.64 -6.03 -14.67
C LEU A 444 20.98 -5.80 -15.37
N GLU A 445 21.16 -6.39 -16.56
CA GLU A 445 22.35 -6.17 -17.39
C GLU A 445 22.46 -4.71 -17.86
N ALA A 446 21.40 -4.15 -18.43
CA ALA A 446 21.38 -2.79 -18.97
C ALA A 446 21.60 -1.71 -17.89
N MET A 447 21.11 -1.94 -16.67
CA MET A 447 21.34 -1.05 -15.52
C MET A 447 22.73 -1.23 -14.90
N GLY A 448 23.47 -2.29 -15.30
CA GLY A 448 24.83 -2.55 -14.86
C GLY A 448 24.95 -3.28 -13.52
N PHE A 449 23.90 -3.97 -13.06
CA PHE A 449 24.00 -4.85 -11.89
C PHE A 449 24.94 -6.01 -12.18
N LYS A 450 25.72 -6.41 -11.18
CA LYS A 450 26.64 -7.55 -11.26
C LYS A 450 26.22 -8.66 -10.32
N GLN A 451 26.05 -8.36 -9.03
CA GLN A 451 25.71 -9.37 -8.02
C GLN A 451 24.29 -9.86 -8.23
N ARG A 452 23.31 -8.95 -8.35
CA ARG A 452 21.91 -9.32 -8.57
C ARG A 452 21.71 -10.04 -9.91
N LEU A 453 22.45 -9.64 -10.95
CA LEU A 453 22.45 -10.31 -12.25
C LEU A 453 22.95 -11.76 -12.13
N GLU A 454 24.13 -11.98 -11.53
CA GLU A 454 24.69 -13.32 -11.34
C GLU A 454 23.77 -14.24 -10.51
N ILE A 455 23.16 -13.69 -9.45
CA ILE A 455 22.19 -14.41 -8.61
C ILE A 455 20.97 -14.82 -9.45
N PHE A 456 20.39 -13.88 -10.20
CA PHE A 456 19.19 -14.14 -10.99
C PHE A 456 19.46 -15.17 -12.11
N GLU A 457 20.61 -15.07 -12.79
CA GLU A 457 21.08 -16.09 -13.73
C GLU A 457 21.24 -17.46 -13.07
N GLY A 458 21.75 -17.49 -11.84
CA GLY A 458 21.87 -18.69 -11.01
C GLY A 458 20.53 -19.36 -10.76
N VAL A 459 19.50 -18.59 -10.40
CA VAL A 459 18.14 -19.10 -10.21
C VAL A 459 17.55 -19.59 -11.54
N LEU A 460 17.73 -18.85 -12.64
CA LEU A 460 17.26 -19.25 -13.97
C LEU A 460 17.90 -20.55 -14.49
N LYS A 461 19.09 -20.93 -14.00
CA LYS A 461 19.72 -22.22 -14.31
C LYS A 461 19.00 -23.41 -13.65
N LEU A 462 18.29 -23.20 -12.52
CA LEU A 462 17.51 -24.25 -11.85
C LEU A 462 16.33 -24.75 -12.69
N PHE A 463 15.82 -23.91 -13.60
CA PHE A 463 14.76 -24.27 -14.54
C PHE A 463 15.25 -25.06 -15.77
N GLY A 464 16.57 -25.27 -15.90
CA GLY A 464 17.18 -25.93 -17.05
C GLY A 464 16.98 -25.20 -18.38
N ASP A 465 17.08 -25.94 -19.48
CA ASP A 465 17.02 -25.39 -20.84
C ASP A 465 15.62 -24.88 -21.23
N GLN A 466 14.56 -25.40 -20.61
CA GLN A 466 13.20 -24.96 -20.88
C GLN A 466 12.96 -23.51 -20.43
N LYS A 467 13.70 -23.06 -19.40
CA LYS A 467 13.52 -21.77 -18.73
C LYS A 467 12.08 -21.59 -18.17
N PRO A 468 11.79 -20.55 -17.37
CA PRO A 468 10.45 -20.33 -16.86
C PRO A 468 9.42 -20.07 -17.98
N PHE A 469 8.28 -20.76 -17.95
CA PHE A 469 7.18 -20.52 -18.90
C PHE A 469 6.57 -19.13 -18.72
N ARG A 470 6.07 -18.52 -19.80
CA ARG A 470 5.35 -17.23 -19.74
C ARG A 470 3.96 -17.36 -19.13
N ASP A 471 3.25 -18.42 -19.47
CA ASP A 471 1.93 -18.75 -18.91
C ASP A 471 2.04 -19.04 -17.41
N ARG A 472 1.21 -18.37 -16.60
CA ARG A 472 1.33 -18.43 -15.14
C ARG A 472 1.06 -19.82 -14.59
N GLY A 473 -0.02 -20.48 -15.02
CA GLY A 473 -0.38 -21.82 -14.52
C GLY A 473 0.71 -22.84 -14.85
N LYS A 474 1.16 -22.88 -16.11
CA LYS A 474 2.28 -23.75 -16.51
C LYS A 474 3.57 -23.45 -15.76
N ARG A 475 3.85 -22.16 -15.48
CA ARG A 475 5.02 -21.76 -14.70
C ARG A 475 4.89 -22.17 -13.23
N GLN A 476 3.70 -22.12 -12.64
CA GLN A 476 3.46 -22.61 -11.27
C GLN A 476 3.68 -24.12 -11.18
N ASP A 477 3.17 -24.91 -12.12
CA ASP A 477 3.40 -26.36 -12.17
C ASP A 477 4.90 -26.69 -12.35
N GLN A 478 5.57 -25.95 -13.25
CA GLN A 478 7.00 -26.07 -13.46
C GLN A 478 7.78 -25.69 -12.19
N LEU A 479 7.43 -24.58 -11.56
CA LEU A 479 8.05 -24.08 -10.34
C LEU A 479 7.87 -25.06 -9.19
N ALA A 480 6.71 -25.69 -9.03
CA ALA A 480 6.47 -26.70 -7.99
C ALA A 480 7.47 -27.85 -8.08
N SER A 481 7.72 -28.33 -9.29
CA SER A 481 8.71 -29.38 -9.56
C SER A 481 10.15 -28.92 -9.34
N VAL A 482 10.49 -27.70 -9.79
CA VAL A 482 11.84 -27.12 -9.67
C VAL A 482 12.17 -26.79 -8.22
N TYR A 483 11.26 -26.11 -7.51
CA TYR A 483 11.41 -25.69 -6.13
C TYR A 483 11.51 -26.90 -5.18
N THR A 484 10.67 -27.92 -5.36
CA THR A 484 10.76 -29.15 -4.53
C THR A 484 12.13 -29.84 -4.63
N LYS A 485 12.79 -29.78 -5.79
CA LYS A 485 14.13 -30.35 -6.01
C LYS A 485 15.26 -29.44 -5.54
N HIS A 486 15.03 -28.14 -5.50
CA HIS A 486 16.08 -27.13 -5.34
C HIS A 486 15.81 -26.10 -4.24
N GLU A 487 14.94 -26.40 -3.26
CA GLU A 487 14.54 -25.47 -2.20
C GLU A 487 15.74 -24.82 -1.49
N GLY A 488 16.74 -25.62 -1.08
CA GLY A 488 17.95 -25.08 -0.45
C GLY A 488 18.81 -24.20 -1.37
N ALA A 489 18.71 -24.36 -2.69
CA ALA A 489 19.37 -23.47 -3.65
C ALA A 489 18.61 -22.13 -3.77
N PHE A 490 17.27 -22.16 -3.79
CA PHE A 490 16.46 -20.94 -3.72
C PHE A 490 16.77 -20.15 -2.43
N ASP A 491 16.75 -20.80 -1.27
CA ASP A 491 17.07 -20.17 0.02
C ASP A 491 18.46 -19.51 0.00
N LYS A 492 19.43 -20.14 -0.66
CA LYS A 492 20.79 -19.60 -0.82
C LYS A 492 20.80 -18.36 -1.72
N PHE A 493 20.14 -18.41 -2.87
CA PHE A 493 20.07 -17.27 -3.80
C PHE A 493 19.30 -16.09 -3.20
N ASP A 494 18.18 -16.35 -2.53
CA ASP A 494 17.41 -15.34 -1.79
C ASP A 494 18.30 -14.67 -0.73
N SER A 495 19.00 -15.47 0.08
CA SER A 495 19.93 -14.95 1.09
C SER A 495 21.08 -14.13 0.50
N GLN A 496 21.56 -14.47 -0.70
CA GLN A 496 22.57 -13.69 -1.41
C GLN A 496 21.97 -12.38 -1.95
N TYR A 497 20.76 -12.43 -2.48
CA TYR A 497 20.05 -11.28 -3.01
C TYR A 497 19.77 -10.24 -1.92
N TYR A 498 19.37 -10.66 -0.73
CA TYR A 498 19.15 -9.77 0.42
C TYR A 498 20.45 -9.13 0.94
N LYS A 499 21.61 -9.77 0.70
CA LYS A 499 22.93 -9.26 1.12
C LYS A 499 23.63 -8.44 0.03
N ALA A 500 23.09 -8.39 -1.17
CA ALA A 500 23.68 -7.64 -2.27
C ALA A 500 23.67 -6.14 -1.94
N LYS A 501 24.84 -5.51 -1.98
CA LYS A 501 25.02 -4.07 -1.69
C LYS A 501 24.63 -3.16 -2.86
N GLU A 502 24.09 -3.73 -3.94
CA GLU A 502 23.67 -2.96 -5.11
C GLU A 502 22.28 -2.36 -4.81
N SER A 503 22.26 -1.04 -4.53
CA SER A 503 21.00 -0.28 -4.38
C SER A 503 20.24 -0.27 -5.70
N VAL A 504 19.02 -0.81 -5.68
CA VAL A 504 18.17 -0.82 -6.87
C VAL A 504 17.77 0.60 -7.27
N GLU A 505 17.55 1.48 -6.30
CA GLU A 505 17.22 2.89 -6.53
C GLU A 505 18.35 3.62 -7.29
N VAL A 506 19.61 3.44 -6.87
CA VAL A 506 20.76 4.11 -7.49
C VAL A 506 20.99 3.62 -8.93
N PHE A 507 20.99 2.30 -9.13
CA PHE A 507 21.27 1.73 -10.45
C PHE A 507 20.15 2.02 -11.44
N SER A 508 18.88 1.90 -11.02
CA SER A 508 17.74 2.25 -11.86
C SER A 508 17.67 3.75 -12.16
N THR A 509 18.00 4.61 -11.19
CA THR A 509 18.10 6.07 -11.40
C THR A 509 19.11 6.42 -12.49
N ARG A 510 20.31 5.81 -12.45
CA ARG A 510 21.33 6.05 -13.47
C ARG A 510 20.82 5.67 -14.86
N PHE A 511 20.22 4.49 -14.99
CA PHE A 511 19.62 4.04 -16.23
C PHE A 511 18.52 4.99 -16.74
N VAL A 512 17.66 5.47 -15.86
CA VAL A 512 16.58 6.42 -16.20
C VAL A 512 17.14 7.76 -16.66
N ILE A 513 18.20 8.27 -16.02
CA ILE A 513 18.88 9.51 -16.43
C ILE A 513 19.60 9.34 -17.77
N GLU A 514 20.30 8.23 -17.97
CA GLU A 514 21.00 7.91 -19.22
C GLU A 514 20.02 7.77 -20.41
N ASN A 515 18.76 7.43 -20.13
CA ASN A 515 17.68 7.29 -21.11
C ASN A 515 16.58 8.34 -20.92
N ALA A 516 16.90 9.54 -20.43
CA ALA A 516 15.91 10.53 -19.98
C ALA A 516 14.79 10.85 -21.01
N ASP A 517 15.09 10.84 -22.30
CA ASP A 517 14.11 11.07 -23.37
C ASP A 517 13.00 9.99 -23.43
N LYS A 518 13.27 8.79 -22.90
CA LYS A 518 12.32 7.69 -22.81
C LYS A 518 11.42 7.75 -21.58
N PHE A 519 11.77 8.58 -20.59
CA PHE A 519 11.13 8.64 -19.27
C PHE A 519 10.48 9.99 -18.95
N LYS A 520 10.64 10.99 -19.81
CA LYS A 520 10.01 12.31 -19.67
C LYS A 520 8.53 12.29 -19.99
#